data_AF-A0AB37KNN8-F1
#
_entry.id   AF-A0AB37KNN8-F1
#
_cell.length_a   1.000
_cell.length_b   1.000
_cell.length_c   1.000
_cell.angle_alpha   90.00
_cell.angle_beta   90.00
_cell.angle_gamma   90.00
#
_symmetry.space_group_name_H-M   'P 1'
#
loop_
_entity.id
_entity.type
_entity.pdbx_description
1 polymer ?
#
loop_
_entity_poly.entity_id
_entity_poly.type
_entity_poly.pdbx_seq_one_letter_code
_entity_poly.pdbx_strand_id
1 'polypeptide(L)'
;METMNISLAKVTTCANQIRQENNQLNTNLREITSTMQQLSNFWNSPASDTIRQRFMAMLPAFENYRTIVDTYAKFLDQTVLTYQTMEQQLNAEADTFQR
;
A
#
# COMPACT_ATOMS: atom_id res chain seq x y z
N MET A 1 -6.09 -22.63 23.66
CA MET A 1 -5.42 -22.08 22.47
C MET A 1 -6.36 -21.03 21.90
N GLU A 2 -6.02 -19.76 22.07
CA GLU A 2 -6.83 -18.65 21.57
C GLU A 2 -6.93 -18.78 20.05
N THR A 3 -8.09 -19.18 19.56
CA THR A 3 -8.43 -19.09 18.14
C THR A 3 -8.44 -17.61 17.80
N MET A 4 -7.33 -17.14 17.25
CA MET A 4 -7.22 -15.82 16.66
C MET A 4 -8.17 -15.78 15.46
N ASN A 5 -9.46 -15.55 15.73
CA ASN A 5 -10.50 -15.34 14.73
C ASN A 5 -10.24 -13.99 14.08
N ILE A 6 -9.31 -13.98 13.11
CA ILE A 6 -9.18 -12.92 12.14
C ILE A 6 -10.43 -13.00 11.28
N SER A 7 -11.40 -12.12 11.53
CA SER A 7 -12.56 -12.00 10.63
C SER A 7 -12.10 -11.39 9.30
N LEU A 8 -12.76 -11.76 8.20
CA LEU A 8 -12.51 -11.16 6.89
C LEU A 8 -12.60 -9.62 6.94
N ALA A 9 -13.49 -9.08 7.79
CA ALA A 9 -13.60 -7.65 8.05
C ALA A 9 -12.32 -7.02 8.65
N LYS A 10 -11.61 -7.73 9.54
CA LYS A 10 -10.32 -7.27 10.08
C LYS A 10 -9.24 -7.27 8.99
N VAL A 11 -9.23 -8.26 8.10
CA VAL A 11 -8.30 -8.31 6.96
C VAL A 11 -8.54 -7.15 6.01
N THR A 12 -9.81 -6.88 5.67
CA THR A 12 -10.19 -5.71 4.85
C THR A 12 -9.79 -4.40 5.52
N THR A 13 -10.03 -4.26 6.83
CA THR A 13 -9.60 -3.07 7.60
C THR A 13 -8.09 -2.88 7.53
N CYS A 14 -7.33 -3.96 7.73
CA CYS A 14 -5.87 -3.94 7.64
C CYS A 14 -5.38 -3.52 6.25
N ALA A 15 -5.94 -4.11 5.18
CA ALA A 15 -5.61 -3.75 3.80
C ALA A 15 -5.87 -2.25 3.53
N ASN A 16 -6.96 -1.69 4.06
CA ASN A 16 -7.29 -0.28 3.92
C ASN A 16 -6.32 0.62 4.71
N GLN A 17 -5.92 0.23 5.91
CA GLN A 17 -4.91 0.97 6.69
C GLN A 17 -3.56 1.01 5.95
N ILE A 18 -3.12 -0.12 5.40
CA ILE A 18 -1.89 -0.19 4.59
C ILE A 18 -1.95 0.77 3.40
N ARG A 19 -3.10 0.83 2.68
CA ARG A 19 -3.29 1.79 1.59
C ARG A 19 -3.24 3.24 2.06
N GLN A 20 -3.87 3.54 3.19
CA GLN A 20 -3.87 4.88 3.75
C GLN A 20 -2.46 5.35 4.11
N GLU A 21 -1.68 4.50 4.78
CA GLU A 21 -0.29 4.79 5.12
C GLU A 21 0.59 4.95 3.88
N ASN A 22 0.41 4.08 2.87
CA ASN A 22 1.14 4.15 1.61
C ASN A 22 0.84 5.45 0.83
N ASN A 23 -0.42 5.90 0.86
CA ASN A 23 -0.83 7.18 0.28
C ASN A 23 -0.22 8.36 1.05
N GLN A 24 -0.22 8.32 2.37
CA GLN A 24 0.42 9.36 3.19
C GLN A 24 1.92 9.45 2.93
N LEU A 25 2.60 8.31 2.82
CA LEU A 25 4.01 8.24 2.46
C LEU A 25 4.27 8.91 1.09
N ASN A 26 3.46 8.59 0.08
CA ASN A 26 3.58 9.18 -1.25
C ASN A 26 3.37 10.71 -1.23
N THR A 27 2.38 11.20 -0.45
CA THR A 27 2.16 12.64 -0.27
C THR A 27 3.39 13.31 0.33
N ASN A 28 3.92 12.79 1.44
CA ASN A 28 5.10 13.34 2.09
C ASN A 28 6.32 13.36 1.15
N LEU A 29 6.52 12.29 0.37
CA LEU A 29 7.61 12.22 -0.61
C LEU A 29 7.48 13.25 -1.72
N ARG A 30 6.26 13.53 -2.19
CA ARG A 30 6.00 14.59 -3.18
C ARG A 30 6.31 15.97 -2.61
N GLU A 31 5.97 16.23 -1.36
CA GLU A 31 6.29 17.48 -0.68
C GLU A 31 7.81 17.67 -0.51
N ILE A 32 8.54 16.63 -0.13
CA ILE A 32 10.01 16.65 -0.05
C ILE A 32 10.60 16.90 -1.44
N THR A 33 10.08 16.24 -2.47
CA THR A 33 10.52 16.40 -3.86
C THR A 33 10.34 17.83 -4.34
N SER A 34 9.18 18.44 -4.07
CA SER A 34 8.91 19.84 -4.36
C SER A 34 9.90 20.76 -3.65
N THR A 35 10.15 20.53 -2.35
CA THR A 35 11.10 21.32 -1.56
C THR A 35 12.52 21.20 -2.12
N MET A 36 12.95 20.00 -2.53
CA MET A 36 14.26 19.75 -3.16
C MET A 36 14.41 20.45 -4.52
N GLN A 37 13.33 20.57 -5.30
CA GLN A 37 13.37 21.34 -6.55
C GLN A 37 13.50 22.84 -6.28
N GLN A 38 12.81 23.34 -5.24
CA GLN A 38 12.88 24.73 -4.81
C GLN A 38 14.22 25.10 -4.15
N LEU A 39 15.04 24.13 -3.73
CA LEU A 39 16.35 24.38 -3.12
C LEU A 39 17.23 25.31 -3.96
N SER A 40 17.15 25.18 -5.29
CA SER A 40 17.91 26.02 -6.23
C SER A 40 17.57 27.51 -6.17
N ASN A 41 16.39 27.88 -5.66
CA ASN A 41 15.97 29.27 -5.49
C ASN A 41 16.70 29.96 -4.32
N PHE A 42 17.12 29.18 -3.32
CA PHE A 42 17.77 29.69 -2.10
C PHE A 42 19.27 29.42 -2.08
N TRP A 43 19.69 28.29 -2.65
CA TRP A 43 21.08 27.86 -2.67
C TRP A 43 21.48 27.37 -4.06
N ASN A 44 22.14 28.25 -4.80
CA ASN A 44 22.68 27.95 -6.12
C ASN A 44 24.19 27.70 -6.02
N SER A 45 24.59 26.44 -6.00
CA SER A 45 25.99 26.01 -5.99
C SER A 45 26.13 24.59 -6.56
N PRO A 46 27.34 24.18 -7.01
CA PRO A 46 27.57 22.81 -7.48
C PRO A 46 27.22 21.73 -6.45
N ALA A 47 27.37 22.05 -5.16
CA ALA A 47 26.98 21.15 -4.08
C ALA A 47 25.46 20.96 -4.00
N SER A 48 24.68 22.05 -4.15
CA SER A 48 23.22 22.01 -4.20
C SER A 48 22.72 21.16 -5.37
N ASP A 49 23.33 21.33 -6.55
CA ASP A 49 23.02 20.51 -7.73
C ASP A 49 23.29 19.03 -7.49
N THR A 50 24.43 18.71 -6.87
CA THR A 50 24.80 17.33 -6.53
C THR A 50 23.79 16.70 -5.58
N ILE A 51 23.36 17.42 -4.54
CA ILE A 51 22.36 16.93 -3.57
C ILE A 51 21.02 16.67 -4.27
N ARG A 52 20.55 17.63 -5.09
CA ARG A 52 19.30 17.50 -5.84
C ARG A 52 19.32 16.30 -6.79
N GLN A 53 20.41 16.13 -7.54
CA GLN A 53 20.55 14.98 -8.45
C GLN A 53 20.52 13.65 -7.70
N ARG A 54 21.25 13.54 -6.58
CA ARG A 54 21.24 12.32 -5.74
C ARG A 54 19.86 12.02 -5.20
N PHE A 55 19.14 13.03 -4.73
CA PHE A 55 17.77 12.86 -4.26
C PHE A 55 16.83 12.39 -5.39
N MET A 56 16.90 13.01 -6.57
CA MET A 56 16.10 12.61 -7.73
C MET A 56 16.38 11.16 -8.15
N ALA A 57 17.64 10.70 -8.02
CA ALA A 57 18.01 9.32 -8.29
C ALA A 57 17.39 8.30 -7.30
N MET A 58 16.90 8.74 -6.14
CA MET A 58 16.21 7.87 -5.16
C MET A 58 14.71 7.71 -5.45
N LEU A 59 14.10 8.59 -6.26
CA LEU A 59 12.66 8.54 -6.57
C LEU A 59 12.18 7.18 -7.10
N PRO A 60 12.91 6.48 -8.00
CA PRO A 60 12.49 5.16 -8.46
C PRO A 60 12.42 4.11 -7.34
N ALA A 61 13.32 4.19 -6.36
CA ALA A 61 13.30 3.28 -5.22
C ALA A 61 12.07 3.51 -4.35
N PHE A 62 11.72 4.78 -4.10
CA PHE A 62 10.50 5.12 -3.36
C PHE A 62 9.23 4.62 -4.06
N GLU A 63 9.16 4.75 -5.38
CA GLU A 63 8.04 4.26 -6.18
C GLU A 63 7.94 2.73 -6.15
N ASN A 64 9.08 2.04 -6.14
CA ASN A 64 9.11 0.59 -5.97
C ASN A 64 8.56 0.17 -4.59
N TYR A 65 9.01 0.81 -3.50
CA TYR A 65 8.47 0.54 -2.17
C TYR A 65 6.95 0.78 -2.09
N ARG A 66 6.48 1.88 -2.68
CA ARG A 66 5.04 2.18 -2.78
C ARG A 66 4.28 1.06 -3.49
N THR A 67 4.83 0.55 -4.58
CA THR A 67 4.22 -0.53 -5.37
C THR A 67 4.20 -1.86 -4.61
N ILE A 68 5.27 -2.18 -3.88
CA ILE A 68 5.34 -3.40 -3.07
C ILE A 68 4.27 -3.37 -1.97
N VAL A 69 4.14 -2.25 -1.25
CA VAL A 69 3.14 -2.09 -0.18
C VAL A 69 1.72 -2.18 -0.74
N ASP A 70 1.45 -1.56 -1.88
CA ASP A 70 0.14 -1.64 -2.56
C ASP A 70 -0.18 -3.07 -3.02
N THR A 71 0.81 -3.80 -3.53
CA THR A 71 0.68 -5.20 -3.95
C THR A 71 0.28 -6.10 -2.78
N TYR A 72 0.85 -5.86 -1.59
CA TYR A 72 0.47 -6.61 -0.39
C TYR A 72 -0.97 -6.31 0.04
N ALA A 73 -1.41 -5.05 -0.01
CA ALA A 73 -2.81 -4.70 0.26
C ALA A 73 -3.79 -5.37 -0.73
N LYS A 74 -3.41 -5.47 -2.01
CA LYS A 74 -4.18 -6.20 -3.04
C LYS A 74 -4.25 -7.70 -2.77
N PHE A 75 -3.15 -8.29 -2.30
CA PHE A 75 -3.12 -9.70 -1.90
C PHE A 75 -4.11 -9.98 -0.76
N LEU A 76 -4.20 -9.08 0.23
CA LEU A 76 -5.16 -9.21 1.33
C LEU A 76 -6.62 -9.12 0.83
N ASP A 77 -6.92 -8.21 -0.09
CA ASP A 77 -8.25 -8.14 -0.72
C ASP A 77 -8.59 -9.43 -1.46
N GLN A 78 -7.66 -9.95 -2.26
CA GLN A 78 -7.88 -11.19 -3.01
C GLN A 78 -8.12 -12.38 -2.09
N THR A 79 -7.41 -12.42 -0.96
CA THR A 79 -7.62 -13.43 0.07
C THR A 79 -9.05 -13.36 0.61
N VAL A 80 -9.51 -12.16 1.00
CA VAL A 80 -10.89 -11.96 1.49
C VAL A 80 -11.93 -12.41 0.46
N LEU A 81 -11.76 -12.00 -0.79
CA LEU A 81 -12.70 -12.30 -1.87
C LEU A 81 -12.78 -13.81 -2.15
N THR A 82 -11.64 -14.50 -2.05
CA THR A 82 -11.56 -15.96 -2.21
C THR A 82 -12.34 -16.68 -1.10
N TYR A 83 -12.16 -16.28 0.17
CA TYR A 83 -12.92 -16.85 1.28
C TYR A 83 -14.42 -16.59 1.17
N GLN A 84 -14.83 -15.36 0.82
CA GLN A 84 -16.24 -15.03 0.60
C GLN A 84 -16.87 -15.89 -0.49
N THR A 85 -16.16 -16.11 -1.60
CA THR A 85 -16.62 -16.96 -2.71
C THR A 85 -16.77 -18.41 -2.28
N MET A 86 -15.78 -18.94 -1.55
CA MET A 86 -15.82 -20.32 -1.05
C MET A 86 -16.97 -20.53 -0.07
N GLU A 87 -17.23 -19.58 0.81
CA GLU A 87 -18.32 -19.69 1.78
C GLU A 87 -19.71 -19.58 1.13
N GLN A 88 -19.85 -18.77 0.08
CA GLN A 88 -21.07 -18.76 -0.73
C GLN A 88 -21.31 -20.10 -1.43
N GLN A 89 -20.26 -20.72 -1.98
CA GLN A 89 -20.37 -22.04 -2.62
C GLN A 89 -20.77 -23.13 -1.62
N LEU A 90 -20.12 -23.18 -0.46
CA LEU A 90 -20.44 -24.14 0.60
C LEU A 90 -21.89 -24.01 1.09
N ASN A 91 -22.39 -22.78 1.25
CA ASN A 91 -23.79 -22.56 1.62
C ASN A 91 -24.76 -23.02 0.52
N ALA A 92 -24.46 -22.74 -0.75
CA ALA A 92 -25.28 -23.22 -1.86
C ALA A 92 -25.33 -24.75 -1.95
N GLU A 93 -24.21 -25.43 -1.71
CA GLU A 93 -24.16 -26.89 -1.64
C GLU A 93 -24.94 -27.43 -0.42
N ALA A 94 -24.81 -26.79 0.75
CA ALA A 94 -25.55 -27.14 1.95
C ALA A 94 -27.07 -27.05 1.76
N ASP A 95 -27.56 -25.99 1.12
CA ASP A 95 -28.98 -25.83 0.77
C ASP A 95 -29.49 -26.96 -0.14
N THR A 96 -28.60 -27.59 -0.89
CA THR A 96 -28.93 -28.72 -1.78
C THR A 96 -29.19 -30.00 -1.00
N PHE A 97 -28.53 -30.20 0.14
CA PHE A 97 -28.75 -31.36 1.04
C PHE A 97 -30.04 -31.28 1.85
N GLN A 98 -30.66 -30.08 1.94
CA GLN A 98 -31.93 -29.88 2.63
C GLN A 98 -33.16 -30.23 1.78
N ARG A 99 -32.98 -30.53 0.49
CA ARG A 99 -34.04 -31.02 -0.41
C ARG A 99 -33.99 -32.54 -0.54
#